data_AF-A0A1M6BWQ1-F1
#
_entry.id   AF-A0A1M6BWQ1-F1
#
_cell.length_a   1.000
_cell.length_b   1.000
_cell.length_c   1.000
_cell.angle_alpha   90.00
_cell.angle_beta   90.00
_cell.angle_gamma   90.00
#
_symmetry.space_group_name_H-M   'P 1'
#
loop_
_entity.id
_entity.type
_entity.pdbx_description
1 polymer ?
#
loop_
_entity_poly.entity_id
_entity_poly.type
_entity_poly.pdbx_seq_one_letter_code
_entity_poly.pdbx_strand_id
1 'polypeptide(L)'
;MCHWTRNRAVNSPAGFTLLEMIISLLILGVALSTIFRLQSMSIMMAGNVQFETVAPMLAQKKMAEYMMTEPDELASDSGDFGDEYPNYSWSATVDEMESEYLDATGERLRAVAVSVTASESTYSYDIKTYRFLDPQQ
;
A
#
# COMPACT_ATOMS: atom_id res chain seq x y z
N MET A 1 -86.19 -27.46 16.61
CA MET A 1 -85.46 -27.34 17.89
C MET A 1 -83.98 -27.19 17.56
N CYS A 2 -83.36 -26.19 18.18
CA CYS A 2 -81.93 -25.84 18.14
C CYS A 2 -81.38 -25.27 16.83
N HIS A 3 -81.28 -23.95 16.83
CA HIS A 3 -80.60 -23.09 15.88
C HIS A 3 -79.30 -22.59 16.56
N TRP A 4 -78.26 -22.35 15.75
CA TRP A 4 -77.02 -21.60 16.04
C TRP A 4 -75.98 -22.32 16.93
N THR A 5 -74.66 -22.23 16.70
CA THR A 5 -73.84 -21.25 15.99
C THR A 5 -72.55 -21.89 15.49
N ARG A 6 -72.12 -21.53 14.27
CA ARG A 6 -70.79 -21.86 13.75
C ARG A 6 -69.78 -20.84 14.28
N ASN A 7 -68.94 -21.24 15.24
CA ASN A 7 -67.90 -20.38 15.81
C ASN A 7 -66.81 -20.12 14.73
N ARG A 8 -66.75 -18.92 14.16
CA ARG A 8 -65.62 -18.52 13.31
C ARG A 8 -64.55 -17.91 14.22
N ALA A 9 -63.41 -18.58 14.34
CA ALA A 9 -62.20 -17.94 14.83
C ALA A 9 -61.85 -16.79 13.89
N VAL A 10 -61.92 -15.56 14.39
CA VAL A 10 -61.45 -14.38 13.67
C VAL A 10 -59.92 -14.47 13.67
N ASN A 11 -59.35 -14.81 12.52
CA ASN A 11 -57.92 -14.67 12.30
C ASN A 11 -57.67 -13.18 12.03
N SER A 12 -57.35 -12.41 13.07
CA SER A 12 -56.99 -11.01 12.91
C SER A 12 -55.67 -10.93 12.14
N PRO A 13 -55.59 -10.22 11.00
CA PRO A 13 -54.31 -10.00 10.36
C PRO A 13 -53.45 -9.17 11.32
N ALA A 14 -52.34 -9.74 11.78
CA ALA A 14 -51.37 -9.03 12.60
C ALA A 14 -50.82 -7.87 11.77
N GLY A 15 -51.21 -6.64 12.11
CA GLY A 15 -50.69 -5.44 11.47
C GLY A 15 -49.22 -5.25 11.83
N PHE A 16 -48.45 -4.70 10.90
CA PHE A 16 -47.06 -4.29 11.12
C PHE A 16 -46.98 -3.42 12.36
N THR A 17 -46.21 -3.87 13.35
CA THR A 17 -46.01 -3.08 14.57
C THR A 17 -45.02 -1.96 14.27
N LEU A 18 -45.24 -0.77 14.83
CA LEU A 18 -44.26 0.33 14.75
C LEU A 18 -42.88 -0.11 15.29
N LEU A 19 -42.88 -1.00 16.29
CA LEU A 19 -41.68 -1.58 16.87
C LEU A 19 -40.85 -2.36 15.83
N GLU A 20 -41.51 -3.14 14.97
CA GLU A 20 -40.85 -3.94 13.94
C GLU A 20 -40.20 -3.08 12.86
N MET A 21 -40.84 -1.98 12.47
CA MET A 21 -40.25 -1.01 11.53
C MET A 21 -39.02 -0.32 12.13
N ILE A 22 -39.08 0.05 13.41
CA ILE A 22 -37.93 0.63 14.13
C ILE A 22 -36.77 -0.37 14.20
N ILE A 23 -37.03 -1.62 14.58
CA ILE A 23 -35.99 -2.67 14.64
C ILE A 23 -35.39 -2.91 13.24
N SER A 24 -36.23 -2.95 12.21
CA SER A 24 -35.78 -3.14 10.82
C SER A 24 -34.86 -1.99 10.37
N LEU A 25 -35.21 -0.75 10.69
CA LEU A 25 -34.37 0.42 10.39
C LEU A 25 -33.04 0.41 11.16
N LEU A 26 -33.05 -0.06 12.42
CA LEU A 26 -31.83 -0.21 13.20
C LEU A 26 -30.87 -1.22 12.57
N ILE A 27 -31.38 -2.40 12.18
CA ILE A 27 -30.58 -3.43 11.51
C ILE A 27 -30.06 -2.90 10.16
N LEU A 28 -30.91 -2.23 9.38
CA LEU A 28 -30.52 -1.65 8.10
C LEU A 28 -29.42 -0.59 8.27
N GLY A 29 -29.53 0.28 9.27
CA GLY A 29 -28.51 1.30 9.55
C GLY A 29 -27.14 0.70 9.88
N VAL A 30 -27.10 -0.36 10.70
CA VAL A 30 -25.85 -1.07 11.02
C VAL A 30 -25.28 -1.77 9.77
N ALA A 31 -26.14 -2.42 8.98
CA ALA A 31 -25.72 -3.09 7.74
C ALA A 31 -25.12 -2.09 6.74
N LEU A 32 -25.79 -0.98 6.48
CA LEU A 32 -25.31 0.07 5.56
C LEU A 32 -24.00 0.70 6.04
N SER A 33 -23.85 0.94 7.34
CA SER A 33 -22.61 1.46 7.92
C SER A 33 -21.44 0.50 7.70
N THR A 34 -21.68 -0.81 7.82
CA THR A 34 -20.67 -1.84 7.58
C THR A 34 -20.29 -1.91 6.11
N ILE A 35 -21.29 -1.89 5.21
CA ILE A 35 -21.06 -1.88 3.75
C ILE A 35 -20.26 -0.65 3.33
N PHE A 36 -20.62 0.53 3.84
CA PHE A 36 -19.92 1.78 3.53
C PHE A 36 -18.45 1.73 3.99
N ARG A 37 -18.19 1.18 5.18
CA ARG A 37 -16.82 0.96 5.68
C ARG A 37 -16.02 0.00 4.80
N LEU A 38 -16.64 -1.12 4.37
CA LEU A 38 -15.99 -2.09 3.49
C LEU A 38 -15.66 -1.47 2.13
N GLN A 39 -16.60 -0.72 1.55
CA GLN A 39 -16.37 -0.02 0.28
C GLN A 39 -15.25 1.03 0.42
N SER A 40 -15.25 1.79 1.52
CA SER A 40 -14.20 2.78 1.79
C SER A 40 -12.83 2.11 1.92
N MET A 41 -12.77 0.96 2.59
CA MET A 41 -11.55 0.16 2.71
C MET A 41 -11.07 -0.35 1.34
N SER A 42 -11.97 -0.84 0.49
CA SER A 42 -11.62 -1.27 -0.87
C SER A 42 -11.11 -0.12 -1.75
N ILE A 43 -11.70 1.08 -1.63
CA ILE A 43 -11.27 2.26 -2.38
C ILE A 43 -9.87 2.73 -1.92
N MET A 44 -9.63 2.77 -0.61
CA MET A 44 -8.30 3.11 -0.08
C MET A 44 -7.23 2.10 -0.52
N MET A 45 -7.58 0.81 -0.58
CA MET A 45 -6.66 -0.22 -1.05
C MET A 45 -6.36 -0.09 -2.55
N ALA A 46 -7.36 0.28 -3.37
CA ALA A 46 -7.17 0.45 -4.81
C ALA A 46 -6.22 1.62 -5.17
N GLY A 47 -6.23 2.71 -4.39
CA GLY A 47 -5.31 3.84 -4.60
C GLY A 47 -3.84 3.49 -4.30
N ASN A 48 -3.61 2.57 -3.36
CA ASN A 48 -2.26 2.21 -2.91
C ASN A 48 -1.61 1.09 -3.75
N VAL A 49 -2.39 0.22 -4.40
CA VAL A 49 -1.86 -0.94 -5.14
C VAL A 49 -0.95 -0.53 -6.31
N GLN A 50 -1.22 0.61 -6.95
CA GLN A 50 -0.37 1.08 -8.05
C GLN A 50 1.01 1.48 -7.56
N PHE A 51 1.11 2.23 -6.44
CA PHE A 51 2.39 2.59 -5.84
C PHE A 51 3.16 1.36 -5.37
N GLU A 52 2.49 0.44 -4.66
CA GLU A 52 3.08 -0.81 -4.15
C GLU A 52 3.62 -1.72 -5.26
N THR A 53 3.14 -1.58 -6.50
CA THR A 53 3.61 -2.38 -7.63
C THR A 53 4.65 -1.64 -8.47
N VAL A 54 4.43 -0.35 -8.73
CA VAL A 54 5.27 0.44 -9.64
C VAL A 54 6.53 0.94 -8.94
N ALA A 55 6.46 1.39 -7.68
CA ALA A 55 7.62 1.93 -6.98
C ALA A 55 8.74 0.89 -6.78
N PRO A 56 8.47 -0.38 -6.39
CA PRO A 56 9.52 -1.39 -6.30
C PRO A 56 10.12 -1.75 -7.66
N MET A 57 9.31 -1.78 -8.72
CA MET A 57 9.79 -2.04 -10.08
C MET A 57 10.74 -0.93 -10.55
N LEU A 58 10.37 0.33 -10.32
CA LEU A 58 11.20 1.50 -10.65
C LEU A 58 12.48 1.55 -9.81
N ALA A 59 12.38 1.26 -8.52
CA ALA A 59 13.53 1.17 -7.63
C ALA A 59 14.49 0.06 -8.06
N GLN A 60 13.99 -1.13 -8.42
CA GLN A 60 14.80 -2.23 -8.96
C GLN A 60 15.47 -1.87 -10.29
N LYS A 61 14.75 -1.18 -11.19
CA LYS A 61 15.31 -0.70 -12.46
C LYS A 61 16.49 0.24 -12.20
N LYS A 62 16.33 1.24 -11.32
CA LYS A 62 17.43 2.15 -10.97
C LYS A 62 18.57 1.47 -10.23
N MET A 63 18.25 0.55 -9.32
CA MET A 63 19.27 -0.24 -8.65
C MET A 63 20.11 -1.06 -9.64
N ALA A 64 19.47 -1.65 -10.66
CA ALA A 64 20.19 -2.39 -11.70
C ALA A 64 21.09 -1.49 -12.54
N GLU A 65 20.66 -0.27 -12.89
CA GLU A 65 21.51 0.72 -13.57
C GLU A 65 22.75 1.03 -12.71
N TYR A 66 22.58 1.29 -11.41
CA TYR A 66 23.67 1.52 -10.47
C TYR A 66 24.59 0.30 -10.29
N MET A 67 24.09 -0.92 -10.40
CA MET A 67 24.94 -2.13 -10.37
C MET A 67 25.78 -2.29 -11.63
N MET A 68 25.30 -1.80 -12.78
CA MET A 68 26.02 -1.85 -14.06
C MET A 68 27.06 -0.73 -14.20
N THR A 69 26.90 0.38 -13.49
CA THR A 69 27.89 1.46 -13.42
C THR A 69 29.20 0.97 -12.80
N GLU A 70 30.31 1.42 -13.35
CA GLU A 70 31.63 1.13 -12.81
C GLU A 70 31.77 1.70 -11.39
N PRO A 71 32.46 1.00 -10.48
CA PRO A 71 32.66 1.46 -9.12
C PRO A 71 33.13 2.90 -8.96
N ASP A 72 33.99 3.35 -9.87
CA ASP A 72 34.63 4.67 -9.82
C ASP A 72 33.69 5.80 -10.30
N GLU A 73 32.60 5.45 -10.98
CA GLU A 73 31.57 6.38 -11.44
C GLU A 73 30.32 6.39 -10.54
N LEU A 74 30.32 5.60 -9.45
CA LEU A 74 29.21 5.56 -8.49
C LEU A 74 29.15 6.85 -7.67
N ALA A 75 28.24 7.74 -8.04
CA ALA A 75 27.92 8.96 -7.31
C ALA A 75 26.45 8.99 -6.86
N SER A 76 26.20 9.67 -5.74
CA SER A 76 24.85 10.03 -5.33
C SER A 76 24.19 10.93 -6.38
N ASP A 77 22.97 10.62 -6.76
CA ASP A 77 22.21 11.38 -7.77
C ASP A 77 20.71 11.37 -7.45
N SER A 78 19.95 12.28 -8.05
CA SER A 78 18.51 12.37 -7.88
C SER A 78 17.84 12.90 -9.14
N GLY A 79 16.64 12.45 -9.41
CA GLY A 79 15.89 12.89 -10.59
C GLY A 79 14.46 12.40 -10.63
N ASP A 80 13.85 12.57 -11.79
CA ASP A 80 12.54 12.01 -12.12
C ASP A 80 12.68 10.84 -13.10
N PHE A 81 11.56 10.19 -13.37
CA PHE A 81 11.46 9.11 -14.36
C PHE A 81 10.93 9.63 -15.73
N GLY A 82 11.00 10.94 -15.97
CA GLY A 82 10.52 11.59 -17.19
C GLY A 82 9.00 11.47 -17.42
N ASP A 83 8.59 11.69 -18.69
CA ASP A 83 7.18 11.69 -19.12
C ASP A 83 6.49 10.33 -18.95
N GLU A 84 7.26 9.24 -18.82
CA GLU A 84 6.72 7.89 -18.62
C GLU A 84 6.12 7.72 -17.22
N TYR A 85 6.67 8.42 -16.22
CA TYR A 85 6.24 8.38 -14.82
C TYR A 85 6.40 9.75 -14.13
N PRO A 86 5.61 10.76 -14.51
CA PRO A 86 5.77 12.14 -14.02
C PRO A 86 5.47 12.30 -12.52
N ASN A 87 4.76 11.34 -11.92
CA ASN A 87 4.38 11.36 -10.52
C ASN A 87 5.38 10.65 -9.59
N TYR A 88 6.52 10.19 -10.13
CA TYR A 88 7.54 9.46 -9.39
C TYR A 88 8.90 10.15 -9.52
N SER A 89 9.60 10.26 -8.40
CA SER A 89 10.98 10.71 -8.32
C SER A 89 11.85 9.68 -7.61
N TRP A 90 13.15 9.74 -7.87
CA TRP A 90 14.13 8.86 -7.27
C TRP A 90 15.31 9.65 -6.71
N SER A 91 15.91 9.10 -5.67
CA SER A 91 17.14 9.59 -5.06
C SER A 91 18.02 8.39 -4.75
N ALA A 92 19.23 8.39 -5.26
CA ALA A 92 20.24 7.39 -4.97
C ALA A 92 21.36 8.03 -4.14
N THR A 93 21.70 7.39 -3.03
CA THR A 93 22.78 7.82 -2.13
C THR A 93 23.82 6.71 -2.08
N VAL A 94 25.06 7.07 -2.40
CA VAL A 94 26.23 6.19 -2.29
C VAL A 94 27.01 6.64 -1.06
N ASP A 95 26.99 5.82 -0.02
CA ASP A 95 27.75 6.06 1.20
C ASP A 95 29.01 5.17 1.23
N GLU A 96 30.15 5.81 1.50
CA GLU A 96 31.39 5.13 1.89
C GLU A 96 31.28 4.71 3.35
N MET A 97 31.33 3.40 3.62
CA MET A 97 31.28 2.93 5.00
C MET A 97 32.69 2.85 5.60
N GLU A 98 33.14 3.92 6.27
CA GLU A 98 34.27 3.82 7.20
C GLU A 98 33.83 3.00 8.43
N SER A 99 34.17 1.71 8.46
CA SER A 99 33.86 0.83 9.58
C SER A 99 35.07 0.69 10.50
N GLU A 100 34.99 1.27 11.70
CA GLU A 100 35.99 1.19 12.78
C GLU A 100 36.31 -0.26 13.22
N TYR A 101 35.42 -1.22 12.93
CA TYR A 101 35.59 -2.64 13.25
C TYR A 101 36.26 -3.49 12.16
N LEU A 102 36.45 -2.94 10.94
CA LEU A 102 36.96 -3.68 9.79
C LEU A 102 38.33 -3.15 9.39
N ASP A 103 39.34 -3.49 10.21
CA ASP A 103 40.75 -3.22 9.93
C ASP A 103 41.10 -3.76 8.53
N ALA A 104 41.43 -2.86 7.59
CA ALA A 104 41.73 -3.07 6.17
C ALA A 104 40.59 -3.48 5.21
N THR A 105 39.35 -3.71 5.68
CA THR A 105 38.20 -4.05 4.80
C THR A 105 37.07 -3.02 4.81
N GLY A 106 37.03 -2.11 5.79
CA GLY A 106 36.04 -1.04 5.88
C GLY A 106 36.12 -0.06 4.71
N GLU A 107 37.33 0.36 4.30
CA GLU A 107 37.56 1.28 3.17
C GLU A 107 37.09 0.76 1.79
N ARG A 108 36.55 -0.47 1.73
CA ARG A 108 36.25 -1.20 0.48
C ARG A 108 34.76 -1.52 0.31
N LEU A 109 33.93 -1.08 1.25
CA LEU A 109 32.49 -1.30 1.23
C LEU A 109 31.78 0.00 0.83
N ARG A 110 31.11 -0.02 -0.33
CA ARG A 110 30.19 1.05 -0.70
C ARG A 110 28.75 0.57 -0.55
N ALA A 111 27.96 1.32 0.20
CA ALA A 111 26.53 1.09 0.32
C ALA A 111 25.81 1.98 -0.69
N VAL A 112 25.01 1.36 -1.56
CA VAL A 112 24.13 2.08 -2.49
C VAL A 112 22.71 1.96 -1.97
N ALA A 113 22.11 3.10 -1.60
CA ALA A 113 20.72 3.21 -1.21
C ALA A 113 19.94 3.91 -2.33
N VAL A 114 18.87 3.28 -2.81
CA VAL A 114 17.96 3.88 -3.79
C VAL A 114 16.59 4.04 -3.14
N SER A 115 16.11 5.27 -3.09
CA SER A 115 14.82 5.68 -2.55
C SER A 115 13.93 6.17 -3.69
N VAL A 116 12.74 5.62 -3.82
CA VAL A 116 11.71 6.07 -4.77
C VAL A 116 10.54 6.66 -4.02
N THR A 117 10.13 7.87 -4.39
CA THR A 117 9.04 8.61 -3.76
C THR A 117 8.02 9.00 -4.83
N ALA A 118 6.74 8.80 -4.56
CA ALA A 118 5.69 9.33 -5.43
C ALA A 118 5.18 10.67 -4.89
N SER A 119 4.93 11.63 -5.79
CA SER A 119 4.52 13.00 -5.43
C SER A 119 3.20 13.08 -4.68
N GLU A 120 2.31 12.09 -4.86
CA GLU A 120 0.98 12.07 -4.25
C GLU A 120 0.91 11.25 -2.95
N SER A 121 2.00 10.56 -2.55
CA SER A 121 2.00 9.69 -1.38
C SER A 121 3.12 10.04 -0.40
N THR A 122 2.86 10.03 0.90
CA THR A 122 3.90 10.15 1.94
C THR A 122 4.78 8.89 2.04
N TYR A 123 4.51 7.86 1.24
CA TYR A 123 5.23 6.59 1.27
C TYR A 123 6.45 6.67 0.35
N SER A 124 7.62 6.31 0.89
CA SER A 124 8.85 6.08 0.12
C SER A 124 9.17 4.59 0.15
N TYR A 125 9.74 4.09 -0.93
CA TYR A 125 10.27 2.73 -1.01
C TYR A 125 11.79 2.78 -1.11
N ASP A 126 12.47 2.15 -0.15
CA ASP A 126 13.92 2.20 -0.01
C ASP A 126 14.55 0.80 -0.21
N ILE A 127 15.47 0.69 -1.15
CA ILE A 127 16.34 -0.49 -1.33
C ILE A 127 17.76 -0.10 -0.95
N LYS A 128 18.44 -0.91 -0.12
CA LYS A 128 19.87 -0.76 0.18
C LYS A 128 20.63 -2.02 -0.21
N THR A 129 21.75 -1.85 -0.92
CA THR A 129 22.66 -2.94 -1.26
C THR A 129 24.09 -2.56 -0.95
N TYR A 130 24.89 -3.54 -0.54
CA TYR A 130 26.32 -3.39 -0.28
C TYR A 130 27.11 -4.00 -1.43
N ARG A 131 28.01 -3.21 -2.02
CA ARG A 131 28.95 -3.69 -3.04
C ARG A 131 30.36 -3.71 -2.44
N PHE A 132 31.00 -4.88 -2.55
CA PHE A 132 32.41 -5.04 -2.21
C PHE A 132 33.28 -4.71 -3.43
N LEU A 133 34.31 -3.90 -3.24
CA LEU A 133 35.29 -3.59 -4.28
C LEU A 133 36.47 -4.57 -4.19
N ASP A 134 36.43 -5.58 -5.05
CA ASP A 134 37.53 -6.56 -5.20
C ASP A 134 38.73 -5.88 -5.90
N PRO A 135 39.97 -6.02 -5.39
CA PRO A 135 41.13 -5.49 -6.09
C PRO A 135 41.45 -6.40 -7.27
N GLN A 136 41.67 -5.77 -8.42
CA GLN A 136 42.19 -6.30 -9.69
C GLN A 136 41.12 -6.57 -10.76
N GLN A 137 40.93 -5.58 -11.63
CA GLN A 137 41.37 -5.67 -13.02
C GLN A 137 42.10 -4.40 -13.43
#